data_AF-A0A5N7XES3-F1
#
_entry.id   AF-A0A5N7XES3-F1
#
_cell.length_a   1.000
_cell.length_b   1.000
_cell.length_c   1.000
_cell.angle_alpha   90.00
_cell.angle_beta   90.00
_cell.angle_gamma   90.00
#
_symmetry.space_group_name_H-M   'P 1'
#
loop_
_entity.id
_entity.type
_entity.pdbx_description
1 polymer ?
#
loop_
_entity_poly.entity_id
_entity_poly.type
_entity_poly.pdbx_seq_one_letter_code
_entity_poly.pdbx_strand_id
1 'polypeptide(L)'
;MNMQNTHGAGRIEHVLRKNLGQPNSAVAKAAGWDGSSVSRFLSGQQGVPISKIDAIVAAAGYVMVGRKFFDAFITFGEVGMNCRCAREGGGECGPADRANCAQ
;
A
#
# COMPACT_ATOMS: atom_id res chain seq x y z
N MET A 1 -3.22 -18.59 13.44
CA MET A 1 -2.83 -17.19 13.21
C MET A 1 -3.75 -16.63 12.14
N ASN A 2 -4.65 -15.72 12.50
CA ASN A 2 -5.74 -15.27 11.63
C ASN A 2 -5.38 -13.88 11.06
N MET A 3 -4.81 -13.85 9.86
CA MET A 3 -4.46 -12.60 9.18
C MET A 3 -5.67 -12.07 8.42
N GLN A 4 -6.65 -11.55 9.17
CA GLN A 4 -7.78 -10.82 8.59
C GLN A 4 -7.29 -9.43 8.17
N ASN A 5 -6.73 -9.36 6.95
CA ASN A 5 -6.39 -8.11 6.30
C ASN A 5 -7.70 -7.46 5.80
N THR A 6 -8.44 -6.86 6.73
CA THR A 6 -9.54 -5.96 6.38
C THR A 6 -8.91 -4.74 5.71
N HIS A 7 -8.90 -4.67 4.38
CA HIS A 7 -8.61 -3.47 3.61
C HIS A 7 -9.73 -2.41 3.80
N GLY A 8 -10.10 -2.16 5.06
CA GLY A 8 -11.13 -1.21 5.45
C GLY A 8 -10.64 0.21 5.26
N ALA A 9 -11.35 0.97 4.43
CA ALA A 9 -11.19 2.39 4.16
C ALA A 9 -9.73 2.86 4.10
N GLY A 10 -9.12 2.80 2.90
CA GLY A 10 -7.70 3.07 2.58
C GLY A 10 -7.18 4.49 2.87
N ARG A 11 -7.47 5.04 4.05
CA ARG A 11 -6.94 6.29 4.57
C ARG A 11 -5.90 5.98 5.63
N ILE A 12 -4.76 6.65 5.53
CA ILE A 12 -3.64 6.55 6.48
C ILE A 12 -4.14 6.75 7.93
N GLU A 13 -5.08 7.67 8.14
CA GLU A 13 -5.71 7.91 9.45
C GLU A 13 -6.26 6.63 10.10
N HIS A 14 -7.04 5.82 9.37
CA HIS A 14 -7.67 4.63 9.92
C HIS A 14 -6.63 3.59 10.35
N VAL A 15 -5.61 3.40 9.51
CA VAL A 15 -4.47 2.53 9.78
C VAL A 15 -3.74 2.96 11.05
N LEU A 16 -3.44 4.26 11.18
CA LEU A 16 -2.74 4.79 12.34
C LEU A 16 -3.57 4.65 13.61
N ARG A 17 -4.88 4.96 13.58
CA ARG A 17 -5.78 4.75 14.73
C ARG A 17 -5.81 3.29 15.17
N LYS A 18 -5.93 2.36 14.22
CA LYS A 18 -5.91 0.91 14.51
C LYS A 18 -4.60 0.48 15.16
N ASN A 19 -3.45 0.90 14.60
CA ASN A 19 -2.13 0.51 15.11
C ASN A 19 -1.82 1.14 16.47
N LEU A 20 -2.18 2.41 16.68
CA LEU A 20 -1.91 3.13 17.92
C LEU A 20 -2.84 2.72 19.07
N GLY A 21 -4.01 2.14 18.76
CA GLY A 21 -4.92 1.58 19.76
C GLY A 21 -4.49 0.22 20.32
N GLN A 22 -3.44 -0.40 19.78
CA GLN A 22 -2.93 -1.69 20.28
C GLN A 22 -1.89 -1.50 21.38
N PRO A 23 -1.84 -2.40 22.39
CA PRO A 23 -0.73 -2.44 23.32
C PRO A 23 0.60 -2.71 22.57
N ASN A 24 1.69 -2.09 23.01
CA ASN A 24 3.02 -2.22 22.40
C ASN A 24 3.07 -1.85 20.91
N SER A 25 2.31 -0.84 20.50
CA SER A 25 2.25 -0.36 19.12
C SER A 25 3.65 -0.10 18.52
N ALA A 26 3.98 -0.81 17.44
CA ALA A 26 5.21 -0.59 16.69
C ALA A 26 5.28 0.84 16.12
N VAL A 27 4.13 1.40 15.76
CA VAL A 27 4.01 2.79 15.29
C VAL A 27 4.35 3.78 16.41
N ALA A 28 3.83 3.58 17.63
CA ALA A 28 4.16 4.43 18.77
C ALA A 28 5.66 4.36 19.10
N LYS A 29 6.26 3.16 19.06
CA LYS A 29 7.69 2.97 19.26
C LYS A 29 8.53 3.68 18.19
N ALA A 30 8.15 3.56 16.91
CA ALA A 30 8.84 4.22 15.79
C ALA A 30 8.77 5.76 15.89
N ALA A 31 7.61 6.26 16.34
CA ALA A 31 7.42 7.68 16.61
C ALA A 31 8.18 8.18 17.84
N GLY A 32 8.58 7.28 18.75
CA GLY A 32 9.13 7.62 20.07
C GLY A 32 8.09 8.21 21.01
N TRP A 33 6.82 7.79 20.87
CA TRP A 33 5.71 8.30 21.66
C TRP A 33 5.38 7.41 22.85
N ASP A 34 5.11 8.05 23.98
CA ASP A 34 4.44 7.44 25.12
C ASP A 34 2.91 7.49 24.97
N GLY A 35 2.18 6.91 25.93
CA GLY A 35 0.71 6.92 25.90
C GLY A 35 0.08 8.31 25.88
N SER A 36 0.74 9.32 26.47
CA SER A 36 0.26 10.70 26.47
C SER A 36 0.38 11.35 25.09
N SER A 37 1.52 11.14 24.41
CA SER A 37 1.76 11.61 23.05
C SER A 37 0.87 10.92 22.04
N VAL A 38 0.63 9.60 22.20
CA VAL A 38 -0.34 8.89 21.38
C VAL A 38 -1.73 9.49 21.54
N SER A 39 -2.17 9.74 22.76
CA SER A 39 -3.49 10.35 23.03
C SER A 39 -3.62 11.74 22.41
N ARG A 40 -2.59 12.60 22.55
CA ARG A 40 -2.55 13.94 21.94
C ARG A 40 -2.54 13.91 20.41
N PHE A 41 -1.83 12.95 19.81
CA PHE A 41 -1.85 12.77 18.36
C PHE A 41 -3.25 12.35 17.87
N LEU A 42 -3.86 11.36 18.53
CA LEU A 42 -5.18 10.84 18.15
C LEU A 42 -6.32 11.86 18.34
N SER A 43 -6.15 12.82 19.24
CA SER A 43 -7.06 13.95 19.46
C SER A 43 -6.76 15.18 18.60
N GLY A 44 -5.71 15.14 17.76
CA GLY A 44 -5.32 16.24 16.87
C GLY A 44 -4.57 17.38 17.57
N GLN A 45 -4.16 17.20 18.83
CA GLN A 45 -3.41 18.19 19.61
C GLN A 45 -1.89 18.15 19.36
N GLN A 46 -1.40 17.16 18.62
CA GLN A 46 0.02 17.01 18.27
C GLN A 46 0.16 16.56 16.82
N GLY A 47 1.13 17.14 16.10
CA GLY A 47 1.52 16.72 14.75
C GLY A 47 2.59 15.62 14.70
N VAL A 48 2.94 15.19 13.49
CA VAL A 48 4.04 14.24 13.25
C VAL A 48 5.30 15.02 12.84
N PRO A 49 6.44 14.84 13.54
CA PRO A 49 7.71 15.39 13.08
C PRO A 49 8.08 14.83 11.71
N ILE A 50 8.54 15.68 10.78
CA ILE A 50 8.85 15.28 9.41
C ILE A 50 9.85 14.11 9.35
N SER A 51 10.84 14.10 10.25
CA SER A 51 11.85 13.04 10.37
C SER A 51 11.31 11.68 10.84
N LYS A 52 10.06 11.62 11.30
CA LYS A 52 9.41 10.41 11.80
C LYS A 52 8.38 9.83 10.84
N ILE A 53 8.02 10.56 9.78
CA ILE A 53 6.95 10.15 8.85
C ILE A 53 7.25 8.77 8.25
N ASP A 54 8.44 8.58 7.68
CA ASP A 54 8.81 7.32 7.03
C ASP A 54 8.82 6.15 8.02
N ALA A 55 9.36 6.36 9.22
CA ALA A 55 9.42 5.34 10.26
C ALA A 55 8.00 4.90 10.72
N ILE A 56 7.08 5.86 10.86
CA ILE A 56 5.68 5.60 11.24
C ILE A 56 4.94 4.84 10.14
N VAL A 57 5.11 5.26 8.88
CA VAL A 57 4.47 4.62 7.72
C VAL A 57 4.98 3.18 7.54
N ALA A 58 6.30 2.98 7.65
CA ALA A 58 6.92 1.66 7.58
C ALA A 58 6.47 0.75 8.73
N ALA A 59 6.43 1.25 9.97
CA ALA A 59 5.96 0.49 11.12
C ALA A 59 4.48 0.12 11.03
N ALA A 60 3.67 0.88 10.28
CA ALA A 60 2.29 0.56 9.98
C ALA A 60 2.13 -0.48 8.86
N GLY A 61 3.23 -0.94 8.24
CA GLY A 61 3.23 -1.95 7.17
C GLY A 61 3.05 -1.39 5.77
N TYR A 62 3.32 -0.09 5.55
CA TYR A 62 3.16 0.58 4.27
C TYR A 62 4.50 1.09 3.74
N VAL A 63 4.57 1.24 2.42
CA VAL A 63 5.72 1.87 1.74
C VAL A 63 5.20 2.98 0.84
N MET A 64 5.97 4.06 0.71
CA MET A 64 5.64 5.13 -0.23
C MET A 64 6.13 4.75 -1.62
N VAL A 65 5.22 4.75 -2.60
CA VAL A 65 5.56 4.56 -4.01
C VAL A 65 5.00 5.70 -4.84
N GLY A 66 5.73 6.08 -5.89
CA GLY A 66 5.22 7.03 -6.87
C GLY A 66 4.18 6.39 -7.79
N ARG A 67 3.32 7.21 -8.42
CA ARG A 67 2.30 6.73 -9.37
C ARG A 67 2.89 5.87 -10.50
N LYS A 68 4.07 6.26 -11.02
CA LYS A 68 4.80 5.53 -12.06
C LYS A 68 5.04 4.05 -11.71
N PHE A 69 5.20 3.71 -10.43
CA PHE A 69 5.34 2.33 -9.99
C PHE A 69 4.07 1.53 -10.32
N PHE A 70 2.89 2.07 -10.01
CA PHE A 70 1.61 1.42 -10.34
C PHE A 70 1.30 1.47 -11.83
N ASP A 71 1.68 2.53 -12.54
CA ASP A 71 1.53 2.61 -13.99
C ASP A 71 2.27 1.45 -14.68
N ALA A 72 3.47 1.10 -14.19
CA ALA A 72 4.20 -0.07 -14.68
C ALA A 72 3.42 -1.38 -14.45
N PHE A 73 2.77 -1.56 -13.29
CA PHE A 73 1.93 -2.74 -13.04
C PHE A 73 0.69 -2.78 -13.93
N ILE A 74 0.10 -1.64 -14.26
CA ILE A 74 -1.00 -1.55 -15.22
C ILE A 74 -0.51 -2.02 -16.58
N THR A 75 0.62 -1.48 -17.06
CA THR A 75 1.23 -1.92 -18.32
C THR A 75 1.54 -3.42 -18.31
N PHE A 76 2.14 -3.96 -17.23
CA PHE A 76 2.36 -5.41 -17.10
C PHE A 76 1.06 -6.21 -17.13
N GLY A 77 0.00 -5.69 -16.52
CA GLY A 77 -1.34 -6.27 -16.55
C GLY A 77 -1.91 -6.34 -17.97
N GLU A 78 -1.77 -5.25 -18.72
CA GLU A 78 -2.21 -5.10 -20.12
C GLU A 78 -1.42 -6.01 -21.07
N VAL A 79 -0.09 -6.02 -20.97
CA VAL A 79 0.77 -6.72 -21.94
C VAL A 79 1.03 -8.19 -21.60
N GLY A 80 0.84 -8.62 -20.35
CA GLY A 80 1.32 -9.93 -19.88
C GLY A 80 0.36 -10.76 -19.02
N MET A 81 -0.36 -10.16 -18.07
CA MET A 81 -1.13 -10.96 -17.10
C MET A 81 -2.54 -11.33 -17.57
N ASN A 82 -3.22 -10.47 -18.34
CA ASN A 82 -4.58 -10.72 -18.82
C ASN A 82 -4.65 -11.28 -20.25
N CYS A 83 -3.50 -11.54 -20.86
CA CYS A 83 -3.43 -11.86 -22.28
C CYS A 83 -2.95 -13.29 -22.53
N ARG A 84 -3.90 -14.15 -22.89
CA ARG A 84 -3.62 -15.55 -23.28
C ARG A 84 -2.66 -15.61 -24.48
N CYS A 85 -2.81 -14.74 -25.47
CA CYS A 85 -1.98 -14.73 -26.68
C CYS A 85 -0.49 -14.49 -26.41
N ALA A 86 -0.15 -13.54 -25.54
CA ALA A 86 1.24 -13.31 -25.14
C ALA A 86 1.83 -14.53 -24.42
N ARG A 87 1.04 -15.22 -23.59
CA ARG A 87 1.45 -16.45 -22.89
C ARG A 87 1.64 -17.65 -23.82
N GLU A 88 0.91 -17.70 -24.93
CA GLU A 88 1.02 -18.73 -25.96
C GLU A 88 2.08 -18.39 -27.04
N GLY A 89 2.80 -17.27 -26.89
CA GLY A 89 3.91 -16.88 -27.78
C GLY A 89 3.52 -16.01 -28.98
N GLY A 90 2.29 -15.47 -29.01
CA GLY A 90 1.74 -14.70 -30.13
C GLY A 90 2.05 -13.19 -30.15
N GLY A 91 2.84 -12.67 -29.21
CA GLY A 91 3.23 -11.25 -29.12
C GLY A 91 2.41 -10.39 -28.14
N GLU A 92 2.79 -9.11 -27.98
CA GLU A 92 2.15 -8.16 -27.07
C GLU A 92 0.70 -7.83 -27.48
N CYS A 93 -0.12 -7.53 -26.48
CA CYS A 93 -1.57 -7.44 -26.60
C CYS A 93 -1.95 -5.99 -26.93
N GLY A 94 -2.33 -5.76 -28.18
CA GLY A 94 -2.76 -4.46 -28.70
C GLY A 94 -4.28 -4.34 -28.88
N PRO A 95 -4.83 -3.14 -29.21
CA PRO A 95 -6.26 -2.80 -29.19
C PRO A 95 -7.19 -3.60 -30.14
N ALA A 96 -6.62 -4.48 -30.93
CA ALA A 96 -7.31 -5.61 -31.54
C ALA A 96 -6.50 -6.82 -31.08
N ASP A 97 -7.05 -7.75 -30.31
CA ASP A 97 -6.42 -9.06 -30.06
C ASP A 97 -5.93 -9.55 -31.42
N ARG A 98 -4.63 -9.47 -31.72
CA ARG A 98 -4.09 -9.53 -33.10
C ARG A 98 -3.94 -10.96 -33.55
N ALA A 99 -5.01 -11.71 -33.37
CA ALA A 99 -6.10 -11.65 -34.32
C ALA A 99 -7.07 -12.81 -33.92
N ASN A 100 -6.81 -14.09 -34.01
CA ASN A 100 -5.80 -14.51 -34.90
C ASN A 100 -4.38 -14.32 -34.30
N CYS A 101 -4.23 -14.63 -33.00
CA CYS A 101 -2.94 -14.93 -32.37
C CYS A 101 -2.46 -16.35 -32.76
N ALA A 102 -2.51 -16.62 -34.07
CA ALA A 102 -2.12 -17.83 -34.80
C ALA A 102 -3.09 -19.04 -34.77
N GLN A 103 -4.24 -18.91 -35.43
CA GLN A 103 -4.50 -19.76 -36.60
C GLN A 103 -4.08 -18.96 -37.84
#